data_AF-A0A6M3IUZ7-F1
#
_entry.id   AF-A0A6M3IUZ7-F1
#
_cell.length_a   1.000
_cell.length_b   1.000
_cell.length_c   1.000
_cell.angle_alpha   90.00
_cell.angle_beta   90.00
_cell.angle_gamma   90.00
#
_symmetry.space_group_name_H-M   'P 1'
#
loop_
_entity.id
_entity.type
_entity.pdbx_description
1 polymer ?
#
loop_
_entity_poly.entity_id
_entity_poly.type
_entity_poly.pdbx_seq_one_letter_code
_entity_poly.pdbx_strand_id
1 'polypeptide(L)' 'MKERPRGFIGEDKIDHDGEIFDYIKELHNYLWEFIYIFHPGAGGSLSDWVNDTLDDIKSGRKVAIKQGSKLYRVKE' A
#
# COMPACT_ATOMS: atom_id res chain seq x y z
N MET A 1 29.50 5.39 -22.70
CA MET A 1 28.79 5.28 -21.39
C MET A 1 28.96 6.61 -20.67
N LYS A 2 27.91 7.17 -20.05
CA LYS A 2 28.04 8.36 -19.21
C LYS A 2 28.82 8.00 -17.95
N GLU A 3 29.79 8.82 -17.55
CA GLU A 3 30.52 8.61 -16.29
C GLU A 3 29.56 8.78 -15.10
N ARG A 4 29.49 7.77 -14.24
CA ARG A 4 28.63 7.80 -13.06
C ARG A 4 29.36 8.47 -11.88
N PRO A 5 28.67 9.22 -11.01
CA PRO A 5 29.28 9.87 -9.86
C PRO A 5 30.01 8.89 -8.93
N ARG A 6 31.07 9.34 -8.26
CA ARG A 6 31.73 8.56 -7.21
C ARG A 6 30.72 8.21 -6.11
N GLY A 7 30.67 6.92 -5.74
CA GLY A 7 29.70 6.41 -4.76
C GLY A 7 28.40 5.89 -5.37
N PHE A 8 28.24 5.94 -6.69
CA PHE A 8 27.11 5.32 -7.35
C PHE A 8 27.20 3.79 -7.22
N ILE A 9 26.26 3.19 -6.49
CA ILE A 9 26.08 1.75 -6.39
C ILE A 9 25.39 1.29 -7.67
N GLY A 10 26.05 0.44 -8.46
CA GLY A 10 25.45 -0.18 -9.65
C GLY A 10 24.25 -1.05 -9.27
N GLU A 11 23.28 -1.20 -10.18
CA GLU A 11 22.13 -2.09 -9.95
C GLU A 11 22.58 -3.53 -9.66
N ASP A 12 23.72 -3.96 -10.22
CA ASP A 12 24.37 -5.25 -9.97
C ASP A 12 24.95 -5.43 -8.56
N LYS A 13 24.88 -4.37 -7.74
CA LYS A 13 25.37 -4.34 -6.35
C LYS A 13 24.24 -4.15 -5.35
N ILE A 14 22.99 -4.04 -5.82
CA ILE A 14 21.79 -3.99 -4.98
C ILE A 14 21.20 -5.40 -4.97
N ASP A 15 21.19 -6.02 -3.79
CA ASP A 15 20.52 -7.31 -3.61
C ASP A 15 19.00 -7.09 -3.51
N HIS A 16 18.33 -7.12 -4.66
CA HIS A 16 16.88 -6.95 -4.77
C HIS A 16 16.06 -8.14 -4.25
N ASP A 17 16.72 -9.27 -3.98
CA ASP A 17 16.17 -10.48 -3.37
C ASP A 17 16.56 -10.60 -1.89
N GLY A 18 17.22 -9.57 -1.34
CA GLY A 18 17.56 -9.50 0.07
C GLY A 18 16.34 -9.21 0.96
N GLU A 19 16.45 -9.58 2.23
CA GLU A 19 15.38 -9.44 3.25
C GLU A 19 14.76 -8.04 3.29
N ILE A 20 15.53 -6.99 2.99
CA ILE A 20 15.03 -5.62 2.99
C ILE A 20 13.97 -5.36 1.91
N PHE A 21 14.15 -5.93 0.71
CA PHE A 21 13.16 -5.78 -0.36
C PHE A 21 11.94 -6.65 -0.11
N ASP A 22 12.11 -7.81 0.52
CA ASP A 22 10.98 -8.63 0.95
C ASP A 22 10.17 -7.93 2.03
N TYR A 23 10.83 -7.30 3.01
CA TYR A 23 10.16 -6.46 4.01
C TYR A 23 9.41 -5.28 3.37
N ILE A 24 10.01 -4.60 2.39
CA ILE A 24 9.34 -3.52 1.66
C ILE A 24 8.12 -4.05 0.89
N LYS A 25 8.24 -5.20 0.21
CA LYS A 25 7.11 -5.84 -0.50
C LYS A 25 5.99 -6.19 0.46
N GLU A 26 6.32 -6.74 1.63
CA GLU A 26 5.36 -7.09 2.67
C GLU A 26 4.59 -5.85 3.17
N LEU A 27 5.30 -4.79 3.54
CA LEU A 27 4.67 -3.53 3.96
C LEU A 27 3.80 -2.92 2.85
N HIS A 28 4.28 -2.96 1.61
CA HIS A 28 3.54 -2.46 0.46
C HIS A 28 2.24 -3.26 0.25
N ASN A 29 2.27 -4.59 0.44
CA ASN A 29 1.09 -5.43 0.37
C ASN A 29 0.08 -5.11 1.48
N TYR A 30 0.54 -4.95 2.73
CA TYR A 30 -0.35 -4.57 3.83
C TYR A 30 -1.03 -3.21 3.61
N LEU A 31 -0.31 -2.24 3.05
CA LEU A 31 -0.87 -0.93 2.68
C LEU A 31 -1.99 -1.07 1.62
N TRP A 32 -1.79 -1.93 0.62
CA TRP A 32 -2.82 -2.19 -0.37
C TRP A 32 -4.03 -2.94 0.21
N GLU A 33 -3.81 -3.96 1.03
CA GLU A 33 -4.90 -4.67 1.72
C GLU A 33 -5.74 -3.70 2.54
N PHE A 34 -5.08 -2.79 3.26
CA PHE A 34 -5.74 -1.72 4.00
C PHE A 34 -6.58 -0.81 3.09
N ILE A 35 -6.02 -0.32 1.98
CA ILE A 35 -6.74 0.55 1.04
C ILE A 35 -7.93 -0.18 0.41
N TYR A 36 -7.79 -1.46 0.06
CA TYR A 36 -8.86 -2.23 -0.57
C TYR A 36 -10.08 -2.45 0.32
N ILE A 37 -9.91 -2.40 1.65
CA ILE A 37 -11.04 -2.46 2.58
C ILE A 37 -11.95 -1.22 2.38
N PHE A 38 -11.38 -0.07 2.04
CA PHE A 38 -12.09 1.20 1.88
C PHE A 38 -12.44 1.53 0.44
N HIS A 39 -11.57 1.15 -0.49
CA HIS A 39 -11.69 1.44 -1.92
C HIS A 39 -11.54 0.14 -2.73
N PRO A 40 -12.58 -0.72 -2.79
CA PRO A 40 -12.54 -1.92 -3.60
C PRO A 40 -12.30 -1.56 -5.08
N GLY A 41 -11.23 -2.12 -5.66
CA GLY A 41 -10.83 -1.83 -7.03
C GLY A 41 -9.92 -0.61 -7.19
N ALA A 42 -9.39 -0.05 -6.10
CA ALA A 42 -8.31 0.93 -6.16
C ALA A 42 -7.12 0.39 -6.98
N GLY A 43 -6.47 1.26 -7.76
CA GLY A 43 -5.33 0.89 -8.57
C GLY A 43 -4.47 2.11 -8.84
N GLY A 44 -3.29 1.89 -9.45
CA GLY A 44 -2.32 2.97 -9.65
C GLY A 44 -1.34 3.05 -8.49
N SER A 45 -1.07 4.27 -8.00
CA SER A 45 -0.09 4.49 -6.93
C SER A 45 -0.75 4.50 -5.55
N LEU A 46 -0.09 3.94 -4.54
CA LEU A 46 -0.53 4.03 -3.14
C LEU A 46 -0.72 5.49 -2.69
N SER A 47 0.14 6.40 -3.17
CA SER A 47 0.09 7.84 -2.82
C SER A 47 -1.25 8.48 -3.10
N ASP A 48 -1.97 7.98 -4.10
CA ASP A 48 -3.21 8.55 -4.59
C ASP A 48 -4.38 8.18 -3.65
N TRP A 49 -4.22 7.12 -2.86
CA TRP A 49 -5.29 6.55 -2.04
C TRP A 49 -5.05 6.71 -0.54
N VAL A 50 -3.79 6.73 -0.08
CA VAL A 50 -3.47 6.74 1.37
C VAL A 50 -4.15 7.89 2.11
N ASN A 51 -4.07 9.11 1.59
CA ASN A 51 -4.66 10.28 2.26
C ASN A 51 -6.20 10.21 2.24
N ASP A 52 -6.77 9.84 1.10
CA ASP A 52 -8.22 9.70 0.93
C ASP A 52 -8.78 8.63 1.88
N THR A 53 -8.12 7.48 2.00
CA THR A 53 -8.49 6.43 2.94
C THR A 53 -8.40 6.90 4.39
N LEU A 54 -7.36 7.66 4.75
CA LEU A 54 -7.22 8.23 6.10
C LEU A 54 -8.33 9.23 6.41
N ASP A 55 -8.73 10.05 5.45
CA ASP A 55 -9.78 11.04 5.64
C ASP A 55 -11.18 10.40 5.68
N ASP A 56 -11.39 9.32 4.93
CA ASP A 56 -12.59 8.47 5.04
C ASP A 56 -12.73 7.87 6.45
N ILE A 57 -11.62 7.41 7.05
CA ILE A 57 -11.62 6.91 8.43
C ILE A 57 -11.91 8.02 9.43
N LYS A 58 -11.21 9.16 9.32
CA LYS A 58 -11.38 10.30 10.24
C LYS A 58 -12.79 10.89 10.19
N SER A 59 -13.39 10.91 9.00
CA SER A 59 -14.77 11.37 8.81
C SER A 59 -15.82 10.36 9.31
N GLY A 60 -15.40 9.21 9.83
CA GLY A 60 -16.29 8.17 10.35
C GLY A 60 -17.05 7.44 9.24
N ARG A 61 -16.55 7.47 8.00
CA ARG A 61 -17.14 6.74 6.88
C ARG A 61 -17.05 5.24 7.20
N LYS A 62 -18.17 4.66 7.60
CA LYS A 62 -18.26 3.24 7.96
C LYS A 62 -18.06 2.40 6.69
N VAL A 63 -16.91 1.76 6.60
CA VAL A 63 -16.66 0.74 5.58
C VAL A 63 -17.56 -0.46 5.82
N ALA A 64 -18.17 -0.93 4.74
CA ALA A 64 -18.85 -2.21 4.76
C ALA A 64 -17.80 -3.32 4.65
N ILE A 65 -17.38 -3.86 5.80
CA ILE A 65 -16.54 -5.05 5.82
C ILE A 65 -17.40 -6.21 5.29
N LYS A 66 -17.10 -6.67 4.08
CA LYS A 66 -17.79 -7.77 3.45
C LYS A 66 -17.25 -9.09 4.00
N GLN A 67 -17.80 -9.57 5.13
CA GLN A 67 -17.66 -10.97 5.53
C GLN A 67 -18.68 -11.80 4.74
N GLY A 68 -18.23 -12.46 3.67
CA GLY A 68 -19.08 -13.28 2.81
C GLY A 68 -20.08 -12.47 1.96
N SER A 69 -21.34 -12.89 1.87
CA SER A 69 -22.39 -12.25 1.06
C SER A 69 -23.21 -11.18 1.81
N LYS A 70 -22.85 -10.80 3.04
CA LYS A 70 -23.57 -9.81 3.84
C LYS A 70 -22.70 -8.61 4.20
N LEU A 71 -23.24 -7.41 3.97
CA LEU A 71 -22.71 -6.15 4.49
C LEU A 71 -23.17 -5.97 5.94
N TYR A 72 -22.24 -5.79 6.87
CA TYR A 72 -22.53 -5.45 8.27
C TYR A 72 -22.26 -3.97 8.52
N ARG A 73 -23.25 -3.23 9.04
CA ARG A 73 -23.05 -1.89 9.61
C ARG A 73 -22.68 -2.03 11.08
N VAL A 74 -21.56 -1.44 11.47
CA VAL A 74 -21.18 -1.30 12.89
C VAL A 74 -22.16 -0.33 13.56
N LYS A 75 -22.94 -0.82 14.53
CA LYS A 75 -23.79 0.03 15.39
C LYS A 75 -22.92 0.72 16.45
N GLU A 76 -23.34 1.94 16.79
CA GLU A 76 -22.77 2.78 17.86
C GLU A 76 -22.75 2.08 19.21
#